data_AF-A0A949APS0-F1
#
_entry.id   AF-A0A949APS0-F1
#
_cell.length_a   1.000
_cell.length_b   1.000
_cell.length_c   1.000
_cell.angle_alpha   90.00
_cell.angle_beta   90.00
_cell.angle_gamma   90.00
#
_symmetry.space_group_name_H-M   'P 1'
#
loop_
_entity.id
_entity.type
_entity.pdbx_description
1 polymer ?
#
loop_
_entity_poly.entity_id
_entity_poly.type
_entity_poly.pdbx_seq_one_letter_code
_entity_poly.pdbx_strand_id
1 'polypeptide(L)'
;MSKILEKLREVITSSNKISPDDQNDLLVFLPALPEPALEDLFQLFLKNPRLLKDFNEDFKARLNILIDGRDKWDRLIAQEEAMLKQQEEELL
;
A
#
# COMPACT_ATOMS: atom_id res chain seq x y z
N MET A 1 10.72 13.57 -13.38
CA MET A 1 9.74 12.67 -12.71
C MET A 1 9.39 11.56 -13.68
N SER A 2 9.35 10.28 -13.26
CA SER A 2 8.92 9.20 -14.16
C SER A 2 7.46 9.43 -14.60
N LYS A 3 7.12 9.05 -15.84
CA LYS A 3 5.77 9.21 -16.39
C LYS A 3 4.72 8.48 -15.55
N ILE A 4 5.08 7.38 -14.89
CA ILE A 4 4.14 6.61 -14.06
C ILE A 4 3.78 7.35 -12.75
N LEU A 5 4.73 8.09 -12.17
CA LEU A 5 4.49 8.86 -10.95
C LEU A 5 3.52 10.01 -11.18
N GLU A 6 3.57 10.67 -12.34
CA GLU A 6 2.58 11.71 -12.69
C GLU A 6 1.19 11.13 -12.87
N LYS A 7 1.08 9.97 -13.54
CA LYS A 7 -0.21 9.27 -13.68
C LYS A 7 -0.79 8.84 -12.33
N LEU A 8 0.03 8.31 -11.43
CA LEU A 8 -0.38 7.98 -10.07
C LEU A 8 -0.79 9.23 -9.29
N ARG A 9 -0.06 10.34 -9.42
CA ARG A 9 -0.44 11.63 -8.82
C ARG A 9 -1.82 12.07 -9.26
N GLU A 10 -2.14 12.01 -10.55
CA GLU A 10 -3.47 12.38 -11.05
C GLU A 10 -4.56 11.51 -10.44
N VAL A 11 -4.38 10.19 -10.39
CA VAL A 11 -5.35 9.25 -9.81
C VAL A 11 -5.56 9.50 -8.31
N ILE A 12 -4.47 9.70 -7.56
CA ILE A 12 -4.50 9.90 -6.11
C ILE A 12 -5.15 11.23 -5.75
N THR A 13 -4.75 12.31 -6.41
CA THR A 13 -5.28 13.66 -6.13
C THR A 13 -6.72 13.86 -6.62
N SER A 14 -7.14 13.11 -7.65
CA SER A 14 -8.53 13.10 -8.12
C SER A 14 -9.45 12.24 -7.24
N SER A 15 -8.88 11.44 -6.32
CA SER A 15 -9.65 10.55 -5.45
C SER A 15 -10.29 11.33 -4.30
N ASN A 16 -11.60 11.20 -4.14
CA ASN A 16 -12.33 11.69 -2.96
C ASN A 16 -12.40 10.66 -1.82
N LYS A 17 -11.63 9.57 -1.90
CA LYS A 17 -11.69 8.43 -0.96
C LYS A 17 -10.68 8.50 0.18
N ILE A 18 -9.70 9.38 0.07
CA ILE A 18 -8.62 9.58 1.04
C ILE A 18 -8.45 11.09 1.29
N SER A 19 -7.96 11.45 2.48
CA SER A 19 -7.79 12.86 2.86
C SER A 19 -6.64 13.52 2.09
N PRO A 20 -6.60 14.85 1.98
CA PRO A 20 -5.46 15.55 1.35
C PRO A 20 -4.11 15.24 2.00
N ASP A 21 -4.09 15.02 3.32
CA ASP A 21 -2.87 14.65 4.05
C ASP A 21 -2.41 13.24 3.64
N ASP A 22 -3.33 12.27 3.61
CA ASP A 22 -3.04 10.90 3.16
C ASP A 22 -2.57 10.87 1.68
N GLN A 23 -3.15 11.72 0.83
CA GLN A 23 -2.71 11.87 -0.57
C GLN A 23 -1.25 12.33 -0.63
N ASN A 24 -0.87 13.32 0.17
CA ASN A 24 0.51 13.81 0.22
C ASN A 24 1.47 12.75 0.74
N ASP A 25 1.11 12.04 1.81
CA ASP A 25 1.94 10.99 2.40
C ASP A 25 2.24 9.88 1.38
N LEU A 26 1.22 9.42 0.65
CA LEU A 26 1.40 8.46 -0.44
C LEU A 26 2.32 9.00 -1.54
N LEU A 27 2.14 10.24 -1.97
CA LEU A 27 2.94 10.82 -3.04
C LEU A 27 4.41 11.05 -2.65
N VAL A 28 4.69 11.22 -1.36
CA VAL A 28 6.05 11.25 -0.82
C VAL A 28 6.66 9.84 -0.81
N PHE A 29 5.86 8.81 -0.54
CA PHE A 29 6.33 7.43 -0.43
C PHE A 29 6.53 6.73 -1.80
N LEU A 30 5.62 6.92 -2.76
CA LEU A 30 5.65 6.21 -4.05
C LEU A 30 7.01 6.24 -4.78
N PRO A 31 7.78 7.34 -4.79
CA PRO A 31 9.11 7.36 -5.43
C PRO A 31 10.12 6.35 -4.87
N ALA A 32 9.89 5.79 -3.67
CA ALA A 32 10.73 4.75 -3.08
C ALA A 32 10.47 3.35 -3.66
N LEU A 33 9.35 3.15 -4.37
CA LEU A 33 9.00 1.87 -4.96
C LEU A 33 9.64 1.68 -6.34
N PRO A 34 9.96 0.43 -6.71
CA PRO A 34 10.47 0.13 -8.05
C PRO A 34 9.39 0.39 -9.12
N GLU A 35 9.81 0.80 -10.31
CA GLU A 35 8.91 1.20 -11.41
C GLU A 35 7.85 0.15 -11.79
N PRO A 36 8.15 -1.16 -11.85
CA PRO A 36 7.12 -2.18 -12.10
C PRO A 36 5.99 -2.18 -11.07
N ALA A 37 6.32 -1.99 -9.78
CA ALA A 37 5.32 -1.93 -8.73
C ALA A 37 4.42 -0.69 -8.87
N LEU A 38 4.99 0.43 -9.33
CA LEU A 38 4.21 1.64 -9.62
C LEU A 38 3.24 1.43 -10.79
N GLU A 39 3.65 0.70 -11.82
CA GLU A 39 2.77 0.33 -12.94
C GLU A 39 1.61 -0.56 -12.49
N ASP A 40 1.89 -1.56 -11.67
CA ASP A 40 0.86 -2.45 -11.13
C ASP A 40 -0.14 -1.70 -10.23
N LEU A 41 0.36 -0.84 -9.33
CA LEU A 41 -0.49 0.02 -8.50
C LEU A 41 -1.39 0.92 -9.35
N PHE A 42 -0.85 1.52 -10.40
CA PHE A 42 -1.63 2.36 -11.30
C PHE A 42 -2.77 1.59 -11.96
N GLN A 43 -2.50 0.39 -12.49
CA GLN A 43 -3.53 -0.47 -13.08
C GLN A 43 -4.60 -0.90 -12.06
N LEU A 44 -4.18 -1.23 -10.84
CA LEU A 44 -5.09 -1.61 -9.75
C LEU A 44 -6.03 -0.45 -9.39
N PHE A 45 -5.51 0.76 -9.22
CA PHE A 45 -6.30 1.93 -8.87
C PHE A 45 -7.26 2.35 -9.98
N LEU A 46 -6.86 2.23 -11.25
CA LEU A 46 -7.76 2.46 -12.38
C LEU A 46 -8.91 1.44 -12.44
N LYS A 47 -8.59 0.16 -12.23
CA LYS A 47 -9.58 -0.93 -12.30
C LYS A 47 -10.59 -0.86 -11.16
N ASN A 48 -10.12 -0.52 -9.97
CA ASN A 48 -10.98 -0.41 -8.79
C ASN A 48 -10.51 0.73 -7.86
N PRO A 49 -11.10 1.93 -7.99
CA PRO A 49 -10.73 3.09 -7.17
C PRO A 49 -10.93 2.89 -5.66
N ARG A 50 -11.70 1.87 -5.22
CA ARG A 50 -11.83 1.55 -3.79
C ARG A 50 -10.51 1.01 -3.22
N LEU A 51 -9.71 0.30 -4.03
CA LEU A 51 -8.43 -0.27 -3.62
C LEU A 51 -7.42 0.79 -3.19
N LEU A 52 -7.53 2.01 -3.69
CA LEU A 52 -6.67 3.12 -3.24
C LEU A 52 -6.88 3.42 -1.76
N LYS A 53 -8.13 3.35 -1.28
CA LYS A 53 -8.44 3.56 0.13
C LYS A 53 -7.89 2.40 0.96
N ASP A 54 -8.17 1.17 0.55
CA ASP A 54 -7.73 -0.03 1.27
C ASP A 54 -6.20 -0.11 1.35
N PHE A 55 -5.52 0.22 0.24
CA PHE A 55 -4.07 0.33 0.18
C PHE A 55 -3.53 1.39 1.15
N ASN A 56 -4.14 2.57 1.20
CA ASN A 56 -3.72 3.64 2.09
C ASN A 56 -3.92 3.26 3.58
N GLU A 57 -5.01 2.58 3.90
CA GLU A 57 -5.28 2.10 5.27
C GLU A 57 -4.24 1.04 5.69
N ASP A 58 -3.93 0.07 4.83
CA ASP A 58 -2.89 -0.93 5.09
C ASP A 58 -1.50 -0.30 5.19
N PHE A 59 -1.16 0.62 4.27
CA PHE A 59 0.09 1.34 4.29
C PHE A 59 0.31 2.08 5.62
N LYS A 60 -0.71 2.81 6.09
CA LYS A 60 -0.64 3.52 7.39
C LYS A 60 -0.56 2.56 8.56
N ALA A 61 -1.28 1.44 8.54
CA ALA A 61 -1.20 0.43 9.58
C ALA A 61 0.23 -0.13 9.70
N ARG A 62 0.85 -0.49 8.57
CA ARG A 62 2.23 -0.97 8.53
C ARG A 62 3.25 0.10 8.92
N LEU A 63 3.06 1.33 8.45
CA LEU A 63 3.93 2.45 8.80
C LEU A 63 3.88 2.77 10.30
N ASN A 64 2.69 2.77 10.90
CA ASN A 64 2.52 2.96 12.34
C ASN A 64 3.21 1.85 13.14
N ILE A 65 3.12 0.61 12.68
CA ILE A 65 3.82 -0.52 13.32
C ILE A 65 5.33 -0.37 13.22
N LEU A 66 5.84 0.08 12.07
CA LEU A 66 7.27 0.37 11.87
C LEU A 66 7.77 1.49 12.80
N ILE A 67 6.97 2.54 12.99
CA ILE A 67 7.29 3.69 13.85
C ILE A 67 7.20 3.31 15.34
N ASP A 68 6.22 2.49 15.72
CA ASP A 68 5.99 2.05 17.11
C ASP A 68 7.05 1.05 17.64
N GLY A 69 7.90 0.52 16.77
CA GLY A 69 9.11 -0.23 17.14
C GLY A 69 9.17 -1.69 16.67
N ARG A 70 10.41 -2.21 16.62
CA ARG A 70 10.76 -3.55 16.10
C ARG A 70 9.89 -4.68 16.64
N ASP A 71 9.55 -4.66 17.93
CA ASP A 71 8.78 -5.72 18.58
C ASP A 71 7.36 -5.90 18.02
N LYS A 72 6.72 -4.83 17.52
CA LYS A 72 5.39 -4.95 16.90
C LYS A 72 5.50 -5.41 15.44
N TRP A 73 6.56 -5.01 14.74
CA TRP A 73 6.82 -5.45 13.37
C TRP A 73 7.07 -6.95 13.30
N ASP A 74 7.91 -7.49 14.17
CA ASP A 74 8.23 -8.92 14.20
C ASP A 74 6.98 -9.77 14.51
N ARG A 75 6.07 -9.26 15.35
CA ARG A 75 4.78 -9.93 15.62
C ARG A 75 3.83 -9.91 14.43
N LEU A 76 3.77 -8.81 13.68
CA LEU A 76 2.93 -8.72 12.49
C LEU A 76 3.42 -9.72 11.43
N ILE A 77 4.73 -9.76 11.14
CA ILE A 77 5.31 -10.69 10.18
C ILE A 77 5.03 -12.14 10.58
N ALA A 78 5.22 -12.49 11.86
CA ALA A 78 4.93 -13.83 12.36
C ALA A 78 3.44 -14.21 12.21
N GLN A 79 2.51 -13.25 12.34
CA GLN A 79 1.09 -13.49 12.12
C GLN A 79 0.77 -13.70 10.63
N GLU A 80 1.33 -12.90 9.73
CA GLU A 80 1.11 -13.04 8.28
C GLU A 80 1.68 -14.37 7.76
N GLU A 81 2.88 -14.75 8.20
CA GLU A 81 3.47 -16.05 7.87
C GLU A 81 2.63 -17.24 8.37
N ALA A 82 2.07 -17.13 9.57
CA ALA A 82 1.21 -18.17 10.13
C ALA A 82 -0.11 -18.31 9.35
N MET A 83 -0.72 -17.20 8.94
CA MET A 83 -1.93 -17.22 8.11
C MET A 83 -1.67 -17.83 6.73
N LEU A 84 -0.53 -17.51 6.11
CA LEU A 84 -0.14 -18.09 4.82
C LEU A 84 0.06 -19.60 4.91
N LYS A 85 0.73 -20.09 5.96
CA LYS A 85 0.91 -21.54 6.19
C LYS A 85 -0.40 -22.27 6.41
N GLN A 86 -1.32 -21.68 7.17
CA GLN A 86 -2.65 -22.29 7.37
C GLN A 86 -3.44 -22.37 6.07
N GLN A 87 -3.35 -21.36 5.21
CA GLN A 87 -3.98 -21.41 3.89
C GLN A 87 -3.34 -22.46 2.97
N GLU A 88 -2.03 -22.66 3.04
CA GLU A 88 -1.35 -23.74 2.31
C GLU A 88 -1.75 -25.13 2.82
N GLU A 89 -1.91 -25.30 4.13
CA GLU A 89 -2.34 -26.57 4.74
C GLU A 89 -3.83 -26.89 4.47
N GLU A 90 -4.71 -25.89 4.35
CA GLU A 90 -6.13 -26.10 4.00
C GLU A 90 -6.36 -26.39 2.50
N LEU A 91 -5.36 -26.16 1.65
CA LEU A 91 -5.41 -26.41 0.21
C LEU A 91 -4.81 -27.77 -0.21
N LEU A 92 -4.28 -28.56 0.73
CA LEU A 92 -3.72 -29.91 0.57
C LEU A 92 -4.67 -30.99 1.11
#